data_AF-A0A969Y468-F1
#
_entry.id   AF-A0A969Y468-F1
#
_cell.length_a   1.000
_cell.length_b   1.000
_cell.length_c   1.000
_cell.angle_alpha   90.00
_cell.angle_beta   90.00
_cell.angle_gamma   90.00
#
_symmetry.space_group_name_H-M   'P 1'
#
loop_
_entity.id
_entity.type
_entity.pdbx_description
1 polymer ?
#
loop_
_entity_poly.entity_id
_entity_poly.type
_entity_poly.pdbx_seq_one_letter_code
_entity_poly.pdbx_strand_id
1 'polypeptide(L)'
;MKLPLEKIRLDGGTQTRARIQEDVIEEYAEDMASGSPFPPLVVFHDGRDYWLGDGFHRWGAAMKLKLASIECEIRQGTLADAQWFSFSANRSNGMRRTNDDKVRAAKSALRHSAARPDVEIARHVGVSNTMVAKYRAELEAAGEIARDAHLSTVERCADDGTAGEAAPGEPARVVTRKGKTYQMKVGQIGKAKKPNRRKPGQIAKDAYQPTRSTAQPSEMLSVSLPVDNPHMAARGMLSRYQREFLVALVKELTLLLKEGAVE
;
A
#
# COMPACT_ATOMS: atom_id res chain seq x y z
N MET A 1 35.88 8.70 -1.80
CA MET A 1 37.21 8.04 -1.81
C MET A 1 37.23 7.01 -2.93
N LYS A 2 38.34 6.79 -3.64
CA LYS A 2 38.42 5.75 -4.68
C LYS A 2 38.85 4.42 -4.05
N LEU A 3 38.03 3.38 -4.19
CA LEU A 3 38.33 2.04 -3.71
C LEU A 3 38.50 1.09 -4.90
N PRO A 4 39.48 0.17 -4.84
CA PRO A 4 39.60 -0.88 -5.84
C PRO A 4 38.41 -1.84 -5.73
N LEU A 5 37.84 -2.21 -6.88
CA LEU A 5 36.63 -3.04 -6.95
C LEU A 5 36.83 -4.41 -6.29
N GLU A 6 38.04 -4.98 -6.40
CA GLU A 6 38.41 -6.30 -5.86
C GLU A 6 38.34 -6.37 -4.32
N LYS A 7 38.48 -5.24 -3.63
CA LYS A 7 38.39 -5.20 -2.16
C LYS A 7 36.95 -5.19 -1.66
N ILE A 8 35.98 -4.92 -2.53
CA ILE A 8 34.57 -4.78 -2.16
C ILE A 8 33.90 -6.16 -2.21
N ARG A 9 33.39 -6.60 -1.07
CA ARG A 9 32.72 -7.90 -0.92
C ARG A 9 31.22 -7.76 -1.03
N LEU A 10 30.61 -8.74 -1.70
CA LEU A 10 29.17 -8.85 -1.97
C LEU A 10 28.52 -10.03 -1.22
N ASP A 11 29.34 -10.94 -0.69
CA ASP A 11 28.89 -12.18 -0.05
C ASP A 11 28.16 -11.97 1.28
N GLY A 12 28.12 -10.73 1.77
CA GLY A 12 27.53 -10.37 3.06
C GLY A 12 26.00 -10.35 3.09
N GLY A 13 25.30 -10.89 2.08
CA GLY A 13 23.83 -10.92 2.05
C GLY A 13 23.16 -9.54 1.98
N THR A 14 23.90 -8.51 1.55
CA THR A 14 23.42 -7.13 1.46
C THR A 14 22.53 -6.90 0.22
N GLN A 15 22.49 -7.85 -0.72
CA GLN A 15 21.66 -7.76 -1.92
C GLN A 15 20.19 -8.07 -1.61
N THR A 16 19.38 -7.01 -1.62
CA THR A 16 17.93 -7.07 -1.36
C THR A 16 17.09 -7.35 -2.60
N ARG A 17 17.61 -7.13 -3.81
CA ARG A 17 16.83 -7.34 -5.04
C ARG A 17 16.62 -8.82 -5.34
N ALA A 18 15.46 -9.14 -5.87
CA ALA A 18 15.10 -10.48 -6.29
C ALA A 18 16.00 -10.99 -7.42
N ARG A 19 16.29 -10.10 -8.38
CA ARG A 19 17.18 -10.34 -9.52
C ARG A 19 17.95 -9.06 -9.83
N ILE A 20 19.20 -9.23 -10.23
CA ILE A 20 20.00 -8.19 -10.87
C ILE A 20 19.68 -8.29 -12.37
N GLN A 21 19.24 -7.19 -12.98
CA GLN A 21 18.96 -7.15 -14.41
C GLN A 21 20.26 -6.82 -15.13
N GLU A 22 20.73 -7.74 -15.98
CA GLU A 22 21.95 -7.57 -16.77
C GLU A 22 21.82 -6.39 -17.75
N ASP A 23 20.63 -6.19 -18.32
CA ASP A 23 20.33 -5.08 -19.23
C ASP A 23 20.62 -3.71 -18.59
N VAL A 24 20.30 -3.55 -17.29
CA VAL A 24 20.56 -2.31 -16.54
C VAL A 24 22.05 -2.14 -16.26
N ILE A 25 22.79 -3.24 -16.11
CA ILE A 25 24.25 -3.20 -15.97
C ILE A 25 24.87 -2.73 -17.29
N GLU A 26 24.35 -3.19 -18.43
CA GLU A 26 24.80 -2.78 -19.76
C GLU A 26 24.56 -1.28 -20.00
N GLU A 27 23.32 -0.82 -19.79
CA GLU A 27 22.99 0.60 -19.91
C GLU A 27 23.89 1.46 -19.01
N TYR A 28 24.09 1.05 -17.76
CA TYR A 28 24.97 1.78 -16.84
C TYR A 28 26.45 1.70 -17.23
N ALA A 29 26.90 0.61 -17.85
CA ALA A 29 28.27 0.49 -18.35
C ALA A 29 28.50 1.42 -19.55
N GLU A 30 27.53 1.54 -20.44
CA GLU A 30 27.58 2.49 -21.57
C GLU A 30 27.57 3.94 -21.08
N ASP A 31 26.69 4.27 -20.13
CA ASP A 31 26.62 5.58 -19.49
C ASP A 31 27.91 5.92 -18.72
N MET A 32 28.52 4.95 -18.03
CA MET A 32 29.80 5.14 -17.36
C MET A 32 30.94 5.33 -18.37
N ALA A 33 30.93 4.58 -19.47
CA ALA A 33 31.92 4.71 -20.54
C ALA A 33 31.83 6.07 -21.27
N SER A 34 30.62 6.62 -21.41
CA SER A 34 30.38 7.96 -21.94
C SER A 34 30.76 9.09 -20.97
N GLY A 35 31.13 8.76 -19.73
CA GLY A 35 31.58 9.72 -18.71
C GLY A 35 30.45 10.39 -17.94
N SER A 36 29.25 9.79 -17.91
CA SER A 36 28.13 10.32 -17.14
C SER A 36 28.45 10.36 -15.63
N PRO A 37 28.04 11.42 -14.91
CA PRO A 37 28.29 11.53 -13.48
C PRO A 37 27.38 10.56 -12.70
N PHE A 38 27.99 9.59 -12.01
CA PHE A 38 27.28 8.66 -11.13
C PHE A 38 27.45 9.01 -9.65
N PRO A 39 26.42 8.81 -8.81
CA PRO A 39 26.56 8.91 -7.37
C PRO A 39 27.59 7.87 -6.86
N PRO A 40 28.38 8.21 -5.82
CA PRO A 40 29.33 7.27 -5.24
C PRO A 40 28.61 6.02 -4.68
N LEU A 41 29.32 4.90 -4.64
CA LEU A 41 28.85 3.69 -3.96
C LEU A 41 28.89 3.88 -2.45
N VAL A 42 27.93 3.33 -1.72
CA VAL A 42 28.00 3.33 -0.24
C VAL A 42 28.58 2.00 0.22
N VAL A 43 29.70 2.08 0.92
CA VAL A 43 30.47 0.91 1.39
C VAL A 43 30.68 1.03 2.90
N PHE A 44 30.50 -0.07 3.62
CA PHE A 44 30.77 -0.16 5.05
C PHE A 44 32.09 -0.88 5.28
N HIS A 45 32.85 -0.43 6.27
CA HIS A 45 34.15 -1.02 6.61
C HIS A 45 34.19 -1.45 8.07
N ASP A 46 34.38 -2.75 8.29
CA ASP A 46 34.42 -3.39 9.63
C ASP A 46 35.82 -3.30 10.27
N GLY A 47 36.80 -2.72 9.57
CA GLY A 47 38.21 -2.74 9.97
C GLY A 47 39.04 -3.84 9.29
N ARG A 48 38.38 -4.79 8.60
CA ARG A 48 39.04 -5.88 7.85
C ARG A 48 38.57 -5.92 6.39
N ASP A 49 37.27 -6.06 6.21
CA ASP A 49 36.63 -6.18 4.90
C ASP A 49 35.79 -4.94 4.57
N TYR A 50 35.57 -4.71 3.27
CA TYR A 50 34.67 -3.68 2.76
C TYR A 50 33.39 -4.32 2.24
N TRP A 51 32.25 -3.95 2.81
CA TRP A 51 30.93 -4.48 2.47
C TRP A 51 30.13 -3.49 1.63
N LEU A 52 29.63 -3.92 0.47
CA LEU A 52 28.79 -3.06 -0.36
C LEU A 52 27.39 -2.92 0.26
N GLY A 53 27.00 -1.68 0.59
CA GLY A 53 25.68 -1.36 1.14
C GLY A 53 24.67 -0.87 0.09
N ASP A 54 25.11 -0.11 -0.91
CA ASP A 54 24.28 0.37 -2.02
C ASP A 54 25.06 0.45 -3.34
N GLY A 55 24.34 0.36 -4.46
CA GLY A 55 24.90 0.58 -5.79
C GLY A 55 25.36 -0.69 -6.51
N PHE A 56 24.71 -1.84 -6.27
CA PHE A 56 25.04 -3.11 -6.92
C PHE A 56 25.11 -3.06 -8.45
N HIS A 57 24.17 -2.35 -9.12
CA HIS A 57 24.22 -2.19 -10.58
C HIS A 57 25.39 -1.32 -11.03
N ARG A 58 25.70 -0.26 -10.27
CA ARG A 58 26.85 0.63 -10.52
C ARG A 58 28.17 -0.13 -10.35
N TRP A 59 28.28 -0.95 -9.31
CA TRP A 59 29.43 -1.84 -9.10
C TRP A 59 29.56 -2.87 -10.24
N GLY A 60 28.45 -3.50 -10.65
CA GLY A 60 28.44 -4.44 -11.77
C GLY A 60 28.87 -3.81 -13.10
N ALA A 61 28.40 -2.61 -13.39
CA ALA A 61 28.81 -1.84 -14.57
C ALA A 61 30.31 -1.52 -14.55
N ALA A 62 30.83 -1.06 -13.42
CA ALA A 62 32.25 -0.78 -13.24
C ALA A 62 33.13 -2.04 -13.38
N MET A 63 32.63 -3.19 -12.91
CA MET A 63 33.28 -4.49 -13.06
C MET A 63 33.31 -4.94 -14.53
N LYS A 64 32.21 -4.73 -15.27
CA LYS A 64 32.11 -5.04 -16.71
C LYS A 64 33.07 -4.19 -17.54
N LEU A 65 33.24 -2.91 -17.17
CA LEU A 65 34.22 -1.99 -17.74
C LEU A 65 35.67 -2.24 -17.27
N LYS A 66 35.89 -3.19 -16.35
CA LYS A 66 37.19 -3.49 -15.75
C LYS A 66 37.90 -2.25 -15.17
N LEU A 67 37.14 -1.35 -14.57
CA LEU A 67 37.71 -0.16 -13.93
C LEU A 67 38.56 -0.56 -12.72
N ALA A 68 39.76 0.01 -12.60
CA ALA A 68 40.65 -0.32 -11.48
C ALA A 68 40.11 0.17 -10.13
N SER A 69 39.35 1.28 -10.12
CA SER A 69 38.77 1.85 -8.91
C SER A 69 37.48 2.61 -9.21
N ILE A 70 36.60 2.70 -8.22
CA ILE A 70 35.34 3.44 -8.30
C ILE A 70 35.20 4.38 -7.10
N GLU A 71 34.44 5.45 -7.27
CA GLU A 71 34.14 6.38 -6.19
C GLU A 71 33.16 5.78 -5.19
N CYS A 72 33.58 5.74 -3.93
CA CYS A 72 32.85 5.20 -2.80
C CYS A 72 32.79 6.21 -1.64
N GLU A 73 31.65 6.27 -0.97
CA GLU A 73 31.45 6.81 0.36
C GLU A 73 31.65 5.68 1.37
N ILE A 74 32.72 5.77 2.16
CA ILE A 74 33.05 4.76 3.16
C ILE A 74 32.44 5.17 4.50
N ARG A 75 31.64 4.28 5.08
CA ARG A 75 31.06 4.43 6.41
C ARG A 75 31.68 3.40 7.34
N GLN A 76 32.03 3.82 8.55
CA GLN A 76 32.49 2.88 9.56
C GLN A 76 31.27 2.16 10.15
N GLY A 77 31.28 0.83 10.11
CA GLY A 77 30.17 0.01 10.60
C GLY A 77 30.46 -1.46 10.36
N THR A 78 29.61 -2.33 10.90
CA THR A 78 29.71 -3.79 10.75
C THR A 78 28.98 -4.30 9.50
N LEU A 79 29.19 -5.58 9.13
CA LEU A 79 28.36 -6.27 8.13
C LEU A 79 26.85 -6.15 8.45
N ALA A 80 26.49 -6.19 9.73
CA ALA A 80 25.11 -6.02 10.17
C ALA A 80 24.55 -4.62 9.82
N ASP A 81 25.36 -3.58 10.05
CA ASP A 81 25.00 -2.22 9.68
C ASP A 81 24.88 -2.04 8.17
N ALA A 82 25.74 -2.72 7.40
CA ALA A 82 25.70 -2.72 5.93
C ALA A 82 24.40 -3.37 5.41
N GLN A 83 24.00 -4.51 5.99
CA GLN A 83 22.73 -5.18 5.69
C GLN A 83 21.54 -4.29 6.05
N TRP A 84 21.55 -3.71 7.26
CA TRP A 84 20.49 -2.82 7.70
C TRP A 84 20.34 -1.62 6.76
N PHE A 85 21.46 -1.00 6.36
CA PHE A 85 21.46 0.11 5.43
C PHE A 85 20.86 -0.27 4.07
N SER A 86 21.24 -1.43 3.52
CA SER A 86 20.77 -1.87 2.20
C SER A 86 19.25 -2.07 2.13
N PHE A 87 18.62 -2.45 3.25
CA PHE A 87 17.15 -2.54 3.36
C PHE A 87 16.44 -1.19 3.18
N SER A 88 17.09 -0.07 3.44
CA SER A 88 16.52 1.29 3.31
C SER A 88 16.99 2.06 2.08
N ALA A 89 18.21 1.78 1.57
CA ALA A 89 18.85 2.56 0.50
C ALA A 89 18.02 2.65 -0.78
N ASN A 90 17.27 1.60 -1.11
CA ASN A 90 16.43 1.53 -2.32
C ASN A 90 15.10 2.30 -2.20
N ARG A 91 14.88 3.09 -1.13
CA ARG A 91 13.66 3.90 -0.95
C ARG A 91 13.65 5.18 -1.78
N SER A 92 14.79 5.85 -1.92
CA SER A 92 14.86 7.21 -2.46
C SER A 92 15.42 7.30 -3.88
N ASN A 93 16.46 6.54 -4.22
CA ASN A 93 17.33 6.87 -5.35
C ASN A 93 17.52 5.72 -6.35
N GLY A 94 16.44 4.99 -6.70
CA GLY A 94 16.55 3.89 -7.67
C GLY A 94 15.25 3.52 -8.37
N MET A 95 15.39 2.62 -9.35
CA MET A 95 14.30 1.96 -10.06
C MET A 95 13.21 1.47 -9.09
N ARG A 96 11.95 1.59 -9.50
CA ARG A 96 10.80 1.22 -8.65
C ARG A 96 10.97 -0.19 -8.11
N ARG A 97 11.02 -0.30 -6.78
CA ARG A 97 11.00 -1.59 -6.06
C ARG A 97 9.78 -2.38 -6.51
N THR A 98 10.02 -3.59 -7.02
CA THR A 98 8.94 -4.54 -7.29
C THR A 98 8.31 -5.00 -5.99
N ASN A 99 7.13 -5.61 -6.05
CA ASN A 99 6.52 -6.16 -4.84
C ASN A 99 7.41 -7.25 -4.23
N ASP A 100 8.06 -8.06 -5.05
CA ASP A 100 8.98 -9.11 -4.60
C ASP A 100 10.21 -8.53 -3.88
N ASP A 101 10.77 -7.43 -4.36
CA ASP A 101 11.87 -6.74 -3.67
C ASP A 101 11.46 -6.22 -2.29
N LYS A 102 10.22 -5.72 -2.16
CA LYS A 102 9.68 -5.25 -0.86
C LYS A 102 9.49 -6.42 0.10
N VAL A 103 8.99 -7.55 -0.39
CA VAL A 103 8.82 -8.78 0.42
C VAL A 103 10.17 -9.29 0.90
N ARG A 104 11.16 -9.37 -0.01
CA ARG A 104 12.51 -9.84 0.34
C ARG A 104 13.18 -8.92 1.35
N ALA A 105 13.11 -7.61 1.15
CA ALA A 105 13.64 -6.64 2.11
C ALA A 105 12.97 -6.75 3.49
N ALA A 106 11.64 -6.93 3.54
CA ALA A 106 10.91 -7.10 4.80
C ALA A 106 11.29 -8.41 5.53
N LYS A 107 11.36 -9.54 4.81
CA LYS A 107 11.77 -10.83 5.38
C LYS A 107 13.21 -10.80 5.88
N SER A 108 14.14 -10.24 5.10
CA SER A 108 15.54 -10.10 5.52
C SER A 108 15.69 -9.17 6.73
N ALA A 109 14.94 -8.07 6.80
CA ALA A 109 14.97 -7.16 7.94
C ALA A 109 14.43 -7.81 9.24
N LEU A 110 13.39 -8.63 9.12
CA LEU A 110 12.84 -9.40 10.24
C LEU A 110 13.82 -10.46 10.74
N ARG A 111 14.50 -11.18 9.84
CA ARG A 111 15.57 -12.13 10.21
C ARG A 111 16.76 -11.45 10.88
N HIS A 112 17.12 -10.26 10.40
CA HIS A 112 18.26 -9.52 10.92
C HIS A 112 17.99 -8.87 12.29
N SER A 113 16.78 -8.35 12.49
CA SER A 113 16.42 -7.58 13.69
C SER A 113 15.04 -7.96 14.23
N ALA A 114 14.86 -9.23 14.60
CA ALA A 114 13.61 -9.75 15.14
C ALA A 114 13.11 -8.99 16.39
N ALA A 115 14.04 -8.48 17.20
CA ALA A 115 13.75 -7.76 18.44
C ALA A 115 13.14 -6.35 18.23
N ARG A 116 13.21 -5.79 17.02
CA ARG A 116 12.67 -4.43 16.74
C ARG A 116 11.16 -4.47 16.52
N PRO A 117 10.43 -3.38 16.87
CA PRO A 117 9.01 -3.26 16.59
C PRO A 117 8.73 -3.17 15.09
N ASP A 118 7.60 -3.74 14.67
CA ASP A 118 7.18 -3.76 13.26
C ASP A 118 7.07 -2.36 12.65
N VAL A 119 6.70 -1.37 13.46
CA VAL A 119 6.60 0.04 13.05
C VAL A 119 7.98 0.59 12.63
N GLU A 120 9.04 0.26 13.38
CA GLU A 120 10.39 0.73 13.09
C GLU A 120 10.94 0.05 11.83
N ILE A 121 10.74 -1.27 11.71
CA ILE A 121 11.12 -2.04 10.52
C ILE A 121 10.38 -1.52 9.29
N ALA A 122 9.07 -1.32 9.39
CA ALA A 122 8.24 -0.78 8.31
C ALA A 122 8.69 0.61 7.88
N ARG A 123 9.01 1.50 8.85
CA ARG A 123 9.50 2.86 8.57
C ARG A 123 10.86 2.85 7.89
N HIS A 124 11.76 1.96 8.32
CA HIS A 124 13.10 1.83 7.79
C HIS A 124 13.10 1.29 6.35
N VAL A 125 12.39 0.17 6.14
CA VAL A 125 12.29 -0.48 4.82
C VAL A 125 11.41 0.34 3.86
N GLY A 126 10.41 1.07 4.39
CA GLY A 126 9.45 1.84 3.59
C GLY A 126 8.25 1.01 3.10
N VAL A 127 7.79 0.06 3.92
CA VAL A 127 6.61 -0.79 3.65
C VAL A 127 5.49 -0.51 4.67
N SER A 128 4.29 -1.07 4.45
CA SER A 128 3.19 -0.98 5.42
C SER A 128 3.47 -1.86 6.64
N ASN A 129 3.07 -1.40 7.83
CA ASN A 129 3.11 -2.20 9.06
C ASN A 129 2.36 -3.54 8.90
N THR A 130 1.19 -3.51 8.23
CA THR A 130 0.39 -4.72 7.96
C THR A 130 1.16 -5.78 7.15
N MET A 131 2.06 -5.35 6.26
CA MET A 131 2.88 -6.25 5.46
C MET A 131 3.96 -6.90 6.32
N VAL A 132 4.58 -6.14 7.22
CA VAL A 132 5.61 -6.66 8.15
C VAL A 132 4.99 -7.66 9.12
N ALA A 133 3.84 -7.32 9.73
CA ALA A 133 3.13 -8.20 10.66
C ALA A 133 2.75 -9.54 10.01
N LYS A 134 2.27 -9.52 8.75
CA LYS A 134 1.98 -10.74 7.98
C LYS A 134 3.22 -11.63 7.85
N TYR A 135 4.35 -11.06 7.44
CA TYR A 135 5.58 -11.83 7.25
C TYR A 135 6.24 -12.26 8.55
N ARG A 136 6.08 -11.49 9.64
CA ARG A 136 6.50 -11.91 10.98
C ARG A 136 5.74 -13.17 11.39
N ALA A 137 4.41 -13.19 11.24
CA ALA A 137 3.61 -14.36 11.54
C ALA A 137 4.00 -15.58 10.67
N GLU A 138 4.29 -15.39 9.37
CA GLU A 138 4.80 -16.45 8.50
C GLU A 138 6.16 -17.01 8.99
N LEU A 139 7.09 -16.15 9.40
CA LEU A 139 8.43 -16.54 9.84
C LEU A 139 8.44 -17.18 11.24
N GLU A 140 7.57 -16.72 12.14
CA GLU A 140 7.33 -17.35 13.45
C GLU A 140 6.69 -18.72 13.28
N ALA A 141 5.74 -18.87 12.35
CA ALA A 141 5.13 -20.17 12.03
C ALA A 141 6.15 -21.14 11.43
N ALA A 142 7.11 -20.62 10.65
CA ALA A 142 8.23 -21.40 10.11
C ALA A 142 9.32 -21.72 11.15
N GLY A 143 9.27 -21.13 12.34
CA GLY A 143 10.28 -21.32 13.39
C GLY A 143 11.62 -20.64 13.12
N GLU A 144 11.69 -19.73 12.14
CA GLU A 144 12.93 -18.99 11.82
C GLU A 144 13.22 -17.85 12.80
N ILE A 145 12.21 -17.40 13.55
CA ILE A 145 12.28 -16.30 14.50
C ILE A 145 11.64 -16.73 15.82
N ALA A 146 12.27 -16.36 16.95
CA ALA A 146 11.70 -16.61 18.27
C ALA A 146 10.40 -15.81 18.45
N ARG A 147 9.38 -16.46 19.03
CA ARG A 147 8.15 -15.77 19.47
C ARG A 147 8.49 -14.86 20.63
N ASP A 148 8.84 -13.62 20.33
CA ASP A 148 8.86 -12.58 21.36
C ASP A 148 7.42 -12.18 21.66
N ALA A 149 6.90 -12.71 22.77
CA ALA A 149 5.58 -12.39 23.31
C ALA A 149 5.42 -10.91 23.74
N HIS A 150 6.40 -10.06 23.47
CA HIS A 150 6.56 -8.76 24.13
C HIS A 150 6.26 -7.52 23.27
N LEU A 151 5.79 -7.66 22.03
CA LEU A 151 5.48 -6.51 21.16
C LEU A 151 4.08 -6.48 20.55
N SER A 152 3.20 -7.44 20.88
CA SER A 152 1.80 -7.46 20.45
C SER A 152 0.87 -6.79 21.46
N THR A 153 1.15 -5.54 21.84
CA THR A 153 0.10 -4.67 22.38
C THR A 153 0.27 -3.29 21.80
N VAL A 154 -0.14 -3.14 20.54
CA VAL A 154 -0.78 -1.90 20.14
C VAL A 154 -2.22 -2.26 19.89
N GLU A 155 -3.07 -1.75 20.77
CA GLU A 155 -4.51 -1.81 20.70
C GLU A 155 -5.00 -1.52 19.27
N ARG A 156 -6.09 -2.18 18.88
CA ARG A 156 -6.90 -1.75 17.76
C ARG A 156 -7.37 -0.31 18.04
N CYS A 157 -6.64 0.67 17.53
CA CYS A 157 -7.16 2.01 17.33
C CYS A 157 -7.46 2.16 15.84
N ALA A 158 -8.69 2.62 15.60
CA ALA A 158 -9.24 2.93 14.30
C ALA A 158 -8.31 3.84 13.47
N ASP A 159 -8.56 3.81 12.17
CA ASP A 159 -8.22 4.89 11.22
C ASP A 159 -8.11 6.25 11.90
N ASP A 160 -6.88 6.72 12.14
CA ASP A 160 -6.60 8.14 12.29
C ASP A 160 -5.10 8.41 12.12
N GLY A 161 -4.80 9.18 11.07
CA GLY A 161 -3.45 9.67 10.82
C GLY A 161 -3.13 10.84 11.74
N THR A 162 -2.32 10.61 12.77
CA THR A 162 -1.74 11.68 13.58
C THR A 162 -0.26 11.44 13.86
N ALA A 163 0.55 12.28 13.21
CA ALA A 163 1.92 12.55 13.61
C ALA A 163 1.91 13.25 14.98
N GLY A 164 2.94 12.95 15.78
CA GLY A 164 3.02 13.26 17.19
C GLY A 164 2.74 14.71 17.59
N GLU A 165 2.15 14.83 18.78
CA GLU A 165 2.04 16.04 19.58
C GLU A 165 3.43 16.62 19.89
N ALA A 166 3.54 17.95 19.73
CA ALA A 166 4.54 18.76 20.39
C ALA A 166 3.80 19.72 21.34
N ALA A 167 4.35 19.90 22.53
CA ALA A 167 3.83 20.69 23.64
C ALA A 167 3.40 22.12 23.26
N PRO A 168 2.48 22.74 24.04
CA PRO A 168 1.81 23.98 23.65
C PRO A 168 2.65 25.24 23.92
N GLY A 169 2.64 26.15 22.93
CA GLY A 169 2.61 27.59 23.13
C GLY A 169 3.90 28.32 23.50
N GLU A 170 4.73 28.67 22.50
CA GLU A 170 5.62 29.84 22.58
C GLU A 170 4.98 31.05 21.87
N PRO A 171 4.93 32.25 22.49
CA PRO A 171 4.21 33.39 21.95
C PRO A 171 4.94 34.05 20.78
N ALA A 172 4.15 34.56 19.84
CA ALA A 172 4.61 35.18 18.60
C ALA A 172 5.71 36.22 18.83
N ARG A 173 6.88 36.02 18.20
CA ARG A 173 7.97 36.99 18.20
C ARG A 173 7.60 38.16 17.28
N VAL A 174 7.59 39.37 17.83
CA VAL A 174 7.27 40.61 17.12
C VAL A 174 8.51 41.08 16.35
N VAL A 175 8.36 41.35 15.04
CA VAL A 175 9.48 41.76 14.18
C VAL A 175 9.15 43.08 13.48
N THR A 176 10.05 44.04 13.56
CA THR A 176 9.96 45.36 12.89
C THR A 176 10.76 45.35 11.60
N ARG A 177 10.09 45.62 10.47
CA ARG A 177 10.74 45.79 9.16
C ARG A 177 10.19 47.04 8.49
N LYS A 178 11.08 47.91 8.01
CA LYS A 178 10.72 49.20 7.36
C LYS A 178 9.70 50.03 8.17
N GLY A 179 9.92 50.15 9.49
CA GLY A 179 9.11 50.99 10.37
C GLY A 179 7.70 50.47 10.68
N LYS A 180 7.32 49.27 10.23
CA LYS A 180 6.06 48.62 10.61
C LYS A 180 6.32 47.33 11.39
N THR A 181 5.55 47.16 12.46
CA THR A 181 5.67 46.06 13.42
C THR A 181 4.68 44.95 13.05
N TYR A 182 5.16 43.72 12.89
CA TYR A 182 4.33 42.57 12.52
C TYR A 182 4.46 41.44 13.54
N GLN A 183 3.34 40.77 13.81
CA GLN A 183 3.29 39.53 14.59
C GLN A 183 3.38 38.33 13.64
N MET A 184 4.50 37.60 13.69
CA MET A 184 4.71 36.45 12.79
C MET A 184 4.53 35.13 13.53
N LYS A 185 3.56 34.32 13.09
CA LYS A 185 3.29 32.96 13.63
C LYS A 185 4.19 31.94 12.93
N VAL A 186 5.29 31.55 13.57
CA VAL A 186 6.32 30.67 12.97
C VAL A 186 6.02 29.17 13.02
N GLY A 187 4.98 28.75 13.75
CA GLY A 187 4.70 27.32 14.01
C GLY A 187 4.27 26.45 12.83
N GLN A 188 4.10 27.00 11.61
CA GLN A 188 3.70 26.22 10.42
C GLN A 188 4.70 26.29 9.25
N ILE A 189 5.82 27.00 9.42
CA ILE A 189 6.83 27.14 8.37
C ILE A 189 7.63 25.82 8.31
N GLY A 190 7.21 24.91 7.41
CA GLY A 190 7.83 23.59 7.22
C GLY A 190 6.85 22.45 6.92
N LYS A 191 5.53 22.65 7.08
CA LYS A 191 4.53 21.62 6.75
C LYS A 191 4.25 21.63 5.24
N ALA A 192 4.70 20.61 4.52
CA ALA A 192 4.38 20.42 3.11
C ALA A 192 2.85 20.32 2.91
N LYS A 193 2.30 21.08 1.96
CA LYS A 193 0.87 21.06 1.62
C LYS A 193 0.52 19.66 1.10
N LYS A 194 -0.30 18.90 1.83
CA LYS A 194 -0.74 17.56 1.41
C LYS A 194 -1.35 17.65 0.00
N PRO A 195 -1.00 16.74 -0.93
CA PRO A 195 -1.61 16.74 -2.27
C PRO A 195 -3.12 16.51 -2.12
N ASN A 196 -3.91 17.30 -2.84
CA ASN A 196 -5.36 17.22 -2.82
C ASN A 196 -5.78 15.89 -3.46
N ARG A 197 -5.96 14.83 -2.66
CA ARG A 197 -6.54 13.57 -3.13
C ARG A 197 -7.94 13.90 -3.64
N ARG A 198 -8.12 13.89 -4.97
CA ARG A 198 -9.47 13.96 -5.57
C ARG A 198 -10.26 12.80 -4.95
N LYS A 199 -11.33 13.14 -4.22
CA LYS A 199 -12.26 12.14 -3.69
C LYS A 199 -12.74 11.27 -4.87
N PRO A 200 -12.88 9.95 -4.72
CA PRO A 200 -13.48 9.12 -5.77
C PRO A 200 -14.82 9.76 -6.17
N GLY A 201 -15.09 9.80 -7.48
CA GLY A 201 -16.23 10.54 -8.04
C GLY A 201 -17.50 10.21 -7.29
N GLN A 202 -18.03 11.19 -6.56
CA GLN A 202 -19.31 11.04 -5.88
C GLN A 202 -20.40 11.09 -6.94
N ILE A 203 -21.39 10.22 -6.79
CA ILE A 203 -22.64 10.28 -7.55
C ILE A 203 -23.22 11.69 -7.32
N ALA A 204 -23.61 12.38 -8.39
CA ALA A 204 -24.12 13.75 -8.31
C ALA A 204 -25.31 13.82 -7.35
N LYS A 205 -25.48 14.94 -6.64
CA LYS A 205 -26.58 15.11 -5.66
C LYS A 205 -27.96 14.85 -6.26
N ASP A 206 -28.12 15.14 -7.55
CA ASP A 206 -29.37 15.00 -8.30
C ASP A 206 -29.40 13.74 -9.17
N ALA A 207 -28.42 12.84 -9.03
CA ALA A 207 -28.45 11.58 -9.76
C ALA A 207 -29.56 10.68 -9.20
N TYR A 208 -30.33 10.10 -10.11
CA TYR A 208 -31.34 9.11 -9.78
C TYR A 208 -30.73 7.94 -8.99
N GLN A 209 -31.12 7.81 -7.73
CA GLN A 209 -30.76 6.68 -6.89
C GLN A 209 -31.90 5.66 -6.94
N PRO A 210 -31.69 4.44 -7.47
CA PRO A 210 -32.74 3.43 -7.47
C PRO A 210 -33.14 3.16 -6.03
N THR A 211 -34.42 3.37 -5.72
CA THR A 211 -35.00 3.02 -4.42
C THR A 211 -34.90 1.51 -4.27
N ARG A 212 -33.89 1.05 -3.54
CA ARG A 212 -33.80 -0.34 -3.08
C ARG A 212 -34.77 -0.55 -1.94
N SER A 213 -36.07 -0.47 -2.22
CA SER A 213 -37.06 -1.05 -1.33
C SER A 213 -37.01 -2.55 -1.54
N THR A 214 -36.55 -3.29 -0.54
CA THR A 214 -36.81 -4.73 -0.44
C THR A 214 -38.31 -4.92 -0.24
N ALA A 215 -39.06 -5.00 -1.33
CA ALA A 215 -40.39 -5.59 -1.29
C ALA A 215 -40.21 -7.02 -0.77
N GLN A 216 -40.96 -7.38 0.26
CA GLN A 216 -40.95 -8.76 0.75
C GLN A 216 -41.36 -9.66 -0.43
N PRO A 217 -40.61 -10.73 -0.73
CA PRO A 217 -40.95 -11.62 -1.84
C PRO A 217 -42.35 -12.19 -1.59
N SER A 218 -43.30 -11.85 -2.46
CA SER A 218 -44.64 -12.43 -2.39
C SER A 218 -44.57 -13.90 -2.82
N GLU A 219 -45.23 -14.76 -2.06
CA GLU A 219 -45.34 -16.18 -2.42
C GLU A 219 -46.17 -16.32 -3.71
N MET A 220 -45.52 -16.78 -4.78
CA MET A 220 -46.17 -17.05 -6.06
C MET A 220 -46.71 -18.48 -6.08
N LEU A 221 -48.03 -18.62 -6.06
CA LEU A 221 -48.72 -19.90 -6.27
C LEU A 221 -49.00 -20.09 -7.76
N SER A 222 -48.58 -21.22 -8.33
CA SER A 222 -48.91 -21.59 -9.70
C SER A 222 -50.37 -22.06 -9.80
N VAL A 223 -51.12 -21.50 -10.73
CA VAL A 223 -52.52 -21.89 -11.00
C VAL A 223 -52.64 -22.36 -12.43
N SER A 224 -53.10 -23.59 -12.59
CA SER A 224 -53.55 -24.10 -13.89
C SER A 224 -55.07 -23.89 -13.96
N LEU A 225 -55.52 -23.09 -14.92
CA LEU A 225 -56.93 -22.77 -15.14
C LEU A 225 -57.43 -23.43 -16.42
N PRO A 226 -58.53 -24.19 -16.39
CA PRO A 226 -59.17 -24.70 -17.60
C PRO A 226 -59.68 -23.55 -18.49
N VAL A 227 -59.32 -23.57 -19.77
CA VAL A 227 -59.63 -22.49 -20.73
C VAL A 227 -61.10 -22.50 -21.17
N ASP A 228 -61.71 -23.69 -21.25
CA ASP A 228 -63.04 -23.86 -21.84
C ASP A 228 -64.19 -23.75 -20.83
N ASN A 229 -63.88 -23.65 -19.52
CA ASN A 229 -64.90 -23.65 -18.46
C ASN A 229 -64.60 -22.63 -17.35
N PRO A 230 -65.14 -21.40 -17.47
CA PRO A 230 -64.86 -20.33 -16.51
C PRO A 230 -65.41 -20.61 -15.11
N HIS A 231 -66.51 -21.37 -15.01
CA HIS A 231 -67.09 -21.73 -13.72
C HIS A 231 -66.18 -22.67 -12.91
N MET A 232 -65.57 -23.65 -13.58
CA MET A 232 -64.62 -24.57 -12.93
C MET A 232 -63.29 -23.88 -12.59
N ALA A 233 -62.82 -22.97 -13.45
CA ALA A 233 -61.68 -22.11 -13.18
C ALA A 233 -61.90 -21.25 -11.90
N ALA A 234 -63.07 -20.64 -11.77
CA ALA A 234 -63.44 -19.85 -10.58
C ALA A 234 -63.51 -20.70 -9.30
N ARG A 235 -64.05 -21.93 -9.38
CA ARG A 235 -64.04 -22.87 -8.25
C ARG A 235 -62.64 -23.30 -7.85
N GLY A 236 -61.76 -23.53 -8.82
CA GLY A 236 -60.35 -23.86 -8.56
C GLY A 236 -59.64 -22.74 -7.79
N MET A 237 -59.87 -21.48 -8.16
CA MET A 237 -59.31 -20.32 -7.47
C MET A 237 -59.84 -20.18 -6.03
N LEU A 238 -61.15 -20.32 -5.83
CA LEU A 238 -61.78 -20.23 -4.50
C LEU A 238 -61.25 -21.29 -3.52
N SER A 239 -60.76 -22.43 -4.02
CA SER A 239 -60.18 -23.48 -3.17
C SER A 239 -58.75 -23.19 -2.69
N ARG A 240 -58.01 -22.34 -3.41
CA ARG A 240 -56.56 -22.14 -3.25
C ARG A 240 -56.19 -20.76 -2.69
N TYR A 241 -57.03 -19.76 -2.92
CA TYR A 241 -56.77 -18.36 -2.54
C TYR A 241 -57.76 -17.87 -1.47
N GLN A 242 -57.33 -16.87 -0.71
CA GLN A 242 -58.20 -16.18 0.24
C GLN A 242 -59.29 -15.40 -0.51
N ARG A 243 -60.50 -15.39 0.07
CA ARG A 243 -61.68 -14.76 -0.54
C ARG A 243 -61.49 -13.26 -0.78
N GLU A 244 -60.82 -12.58 0.13
CA GLU A 244 -60.57 -11.13 0.05
C GLU A 244 -59.65 -10.77 -1.12
N PHE A 245 -58.59 -11.55 -1.33
CA PHE A 245 -57.68 -11.40 -2.47
C PHE A 245 -58.42 -11.59 -3.79
N LEU A 246 -59.28 -12.61 -3.90
CA LEU A 246 -60.04 -12.86 -5.13
C LEU A 246 -61.03 -11.73 -5.45
N VAL A 247 -61.67 -11.13 -4.44
CA VAL A 247 -62.55 -9.97 -4.65
C VAL A 247 -61.77 -8.76 -5.15
N ALA A 248 -60.58 -8.50 -4.63
CA ALA A 248 -59.71 -7.44 -5.12
C ALA A 248 -59.21 -7.74 -6.55
N LEU A 249 -58.81 -8.98 -6.82
CA LEU A 249 -58.37 -9.43 -8.14
C LEU A 249 -59.46 -9.24 -9.20
N VAL A 250 -60.71 -9.58 -8.90
CA VAL A 250 -61.83 -9.39 -9.85
C VAL A 250 -62.03 -7.90 -10.15
N LYS A 251 -61.88 -7.00 -9.17
CA LYS A 251 -61.99 -5.55 -9.40
C LYS A 251 -60.90 -5.06 -10.36
N GLU A 252 -59.65 -5.46 -10.12
CA GLU A 252 -58.51 -5.08 -10.97
C GLU A 252 -58.62 -5.69 -12.38
N LEU A 253 -58.99 -6.97 -12.50
CA LEU A 253 -59.23 -7.59 -13.80
C LEU A 253 -60.35 -6.88 -14.57
N THR A 254 -61.41 -6.45 -13.88
CA THR A 254 -62.49 -5.68 -14.51
C THR A 254 -62.01 -4.30 -14.97
N LEU A 255 -61.09 -3.67 -14.23
CA LEU A 255 -60.51 -2.38 -14.58
C LEU A 255 -59.59 -2.51 -15.80
N LEU A 256 -58.68 -3.48 -15.80
CA LEU A 256 -57.78 -3.76 -16.93
C LEU A 256 -58.52 -4.16 -18.20
N LEU A 257 -59.57 -4.98 -18.10
CA LEU A 257 -60.41 -5.34 -19.25
C LEU A 257 -61.18 -4.14 -19.83
N LYS A 258 -61.52 -3.15 -19.00
CA LYS A 258 -62.16 -1.91 -19.46
C LYS A 258 -61.16 -0.96 -20.11
N GLU A 259 -59.95 -0.87 -19.58
CA GLU A 259 -58.87 -0.03 -20.13
C GLU A 259 -58.32 -0.60 -21.44
N GLY A 260 -58.13 -1.92 -21.53
CA GLY A 260 -57.68 -2.61 -22.75
C GLY A 260 -58.74 -2.72 -23.86
N ALA A 261 -59.96 -2.23 -23.64
CA ALA A 261 -60.99 -2.14 -24.68
C ALA A 261 -60.97 -0.79 -25.45
N VAL A 262 -60.01 0.09 -25.14
CA VAL A 262 -59.86 1.43 -25.73
C VAL A 262 -58.62 1.52 -26.66
N GLU A 263 -57.94 0.40 -26.93
CA GLU A 263 -56.95 0.30 -28.02
C GLU A 263 -57.57 -0.23 -29.33
#